data_AF-A0A6B2XRZ3-F1
#
_entry.id   AF-A0A6B2XRZ3-F1
#
_cell.length_a   1.000
_cell.length_b   1.000
_cell.length_c   1.000
_cell.angle_alpha   90.00
_cell.angle_beta   90.00
_cell.angle_gamma   90.00
#
_symmetry.space_group_name_H-M   'P 1'
#
loop_
_entity.id
_entity.type
_entity.pdbx_description
1 polymer ?
#
loop_
_entity_poly.entity_id
_entity_poly.type
_entity_poly.pdbx_seq_one_letter_code
_entity_poly.pdbx_strand_id
1 'polypeptide(L)' 'EIAPDFPAIRFVPHMLIGAFIALPLMEDRSVDQAFLADFIDSVVFPALGV' A
#
# COMPACT_ATOMS: atom_id res chain seq x y z
N GLU A 1 -14.35 0.74 -9.33
CA GLU A 1 -14.95 1.54 -8.24
C GLU A 1 -14.93 0.68 -6.99
N ILE A 2 -14.41 1.18 -5.87
CA ILE A 2 -14.30 0.42 -4.61
C ILE A 2 -15.55 0.74 -3.79
N ALA A 3 -16.25 -0.29 -3.31
CA ALA A 3 -17.41 -0.08 -2.44
C ALA A 3 -16.98 0.63 -1.13
N PRO A 4 -17.69 1.68 -0.69
CA PRO A 4 -17.31 2.42 0.52
C PRO A 4 -17.30 1.56 1.79
N ASP A 5 -18.10 0.48 1.82
CA ASP A 5 -18.14 -0.48 2.94
C ASP A 5 -17.17 -1.65 2.77
N PHE A 6 -16.26 -1.59 1.79
CA PHE A 6 -15.31 -2.67 1.56
C PHE A 6 -14.38 -2.82 2.78
N PRO A 7 -14.37 -3.98 3.47
CA PRO A 7 -13.72 -4.10 4.79
C PRO A 7 -12.24 -3.74 4.81
N ALA A 8 -11.55 -3.86 3.66
CA ALA A 8 -10.13 -3.56 3.54
C ALA A 8 -9.82 -2.05 3.47
N ILE A 9 -10.79 -1.20 3.13
CA ILE A 9 -10.55 0.24 2.90
C ILE A 9 -9.99 0.96 4.14
N ARG A 10 -10.44 0.56 5.33
CA ARG A 10 -9.96 1.09 6.62
C ARG A 10 -8.49 0.74 6.91
N PHE A 11 -7.94 -0.24 6.21
CA PHE A 11 -6.54 -0.66 6.38
C PHE A 11 -5.60 0.00 5.37
N VAL A 12 -6.10 0.74 4.38
CA VAL A 12 -5.25 1.43 3.40
C VAL A 12 -4.23 2.37 4.07
N PRO A 13 -4.59 3.22 5.05
CA PRO A 13 -3.59 4.03 5.75
C PRO A 13 -2.52 3.18 6.47
N HIS A 14 -2.90 2.02 7.01
CA HIS A 14 -1.97 1.11 7.68
C HIS A 14 -1.01 0.46 6.68
N MET A 15 -1.48 0.08 5.50
CA MET A 15 -0.66 -0.46 4.42
C MET A 15 0.34 0.58 3.92
N LEU A 16 -0.11 1.83 3.70
CA LEU A 16 0.75 2.91 3.25
C LEU A 16 1.81 3.25 4.30
N ILE A 17 1.43 3.46 5.56
CA ILE A 17 2.39 3.71 6.65
C ILE A 17 3.36 2.53 6.78
N GLY A 18 2.85 1.30 6.68
CA GLY A 18 3.67 0.09 6.68
C GLY A 18 4.74 0.12 5.58
N ALA A 19 4.40 0.51 4.36
CA ALA A 19 5.37 0.66 3.28
C ALA A 19 6.47 1.70 3.59
N PHE A 20 6.10 2.86 4.16
CA PHE A 20 7.06 3.90 4.53
C PHE A 20 7.99 3.53 5.69
N ILE A 21 7.57 2.64 6.58
CA ILE A 21 8.37 2.21 7.73
C ILE A 21 9.14 0.93 7.42
N ALA A 22 8.52 -0.07 6.80
CA ALA A 22 9.11 -1.38 6.57
C ALA A 22 10.16 -1.35 5.47
N LEU A 23 9.92 -0.65 4.34
CA LEU A 23 10.86 -0.64 3.22
C LEU A 23 12.26 -0.16 3.62
N PRO A 24 12.43 0.99 4.32
CA PRO A 24 13.75 1.44 4.76
C PRO A 24 14.42 0.48 5.74
N LEU A 25 13.64 -0.21 6.58
CA LEU A 25 14.18 -1.18 7.53
C LEU A 25 14.62 -2.48 6.85
N MET A 26 13.94 -2.88 5.77
CA MET A 26 14.18 -4.14 5.06
C MET A 26 15.24 -4.01 3.96
N GLU A 27 15.23 -2.90 3.22
CA GLU A 27 16.02 -2.72 2.00
C GLU A 27 17.02 -1.57 2.09
N ASP A 28 17.16 -0.91 3.25
CA ASP A 28 18.06 0.23 3.48
C ASP A 28 17.88 1.36 2.45
N ARG A 29 16.65 1.55 1.96
CA ARG A 29 16.28 2.59 1.00
C ARG A 29 14.99 3.29 1.37
N SER A 30 14.89 4.58 1.03
CA SER A 30 13.64 5.32 1.18
C SER A 30 12.60 4.90 0.14
N VAL A 31 11.32 5.07 0.50
CA VAL A 31 10.21 4.96 -0.46
C VAL A 31 10.34 6.04 -1.52
N ASP A 32 10.22 5.64 -2.78
CA ASP A 32 10.13 6.54 -3.92
C ASP A 32 8.81 6.35 -4.68
N GLN A 33 8.59 7.20 -5.69
CA GLN A 33 7.36 7.18 -6.48
C GLN A 33 7.19 5.88 -7.26
N ALA A 34 8.28 5.29 -7.76
CA ALA A 34 8.21 4.07 -8.58
C ALA A 34 7.78 2.87 -7.72
N PHE A 35 8.40 2.73 -6.55
CA PHE A 35 8.00 1.73 -5.56
C PHE A 35 6.55 1.95 -5.10
N LEU A 36 6.17 3.19 -4.79
CA LEU A 36 4.82 3.46 -4.29
C LEU A 36 3.74 3.14 -5.33
N ALA A 37 3.98 3.44 -6.61
CA ALA A 37 3.08 3.07 -7.70
C ALA A 37 2.94 1.54 -7.79
N ASP A 38 4.07 0.82 -7.83
CA ASP A 38 4.07 -0.63 -7.93
C ASP A 38 3.42 -1.31 -6.70
N PHE A 39 3.66 -0.77 -5.50
CA PHE A 39 3.04 -1.24 -4.26
C PHE A 39 1.52 -1.05 -4.25
N ILE A 40 1.05 0.09 -4.75
CA ILE A 40 -0.40 0.34 -4.86
C ILE A 40 -1.04 -0.63 -5.85
N ASP A 41 -0.44 -0.78 -7.04
CA ASP A 41 -0.97 -1.65 -8.11
C ASP A 41 -0.89 -3.14 -7.74
N SER A 42 0.17 -3.57 -7.05
CA SER A 42 0.41 -4.98 -6.76
C SER A 42 -0.14 -5.45 -5.41
N VAL A 43 -0.42 -4.55 -4.46
CA VAL A 43 -0.85 -4.91 -3.10
C VAL A 43 -2.15 -4.21 -2.72
N VAL A 44 -2.21 -2.88 -2.80
CA VAL A 44 -3.34 -2.11 -2.28
C VAL A 44 -4.60 -2.36 -3.11
N PHE A 45 -4.51 -2.25 -4.44
CA PHE A 45 -5.65 -2.48 -5.33
C PHE A 45 -6.15 -3.94 -5.30
N PRO A 46 -5.28 -4.96 -5.40
CA PRO A 46 -5.71 -6.34 -5.23
C PRO A 46 -6.37 -6.61 -3.88
N ALA A 47 -5.87 -6.01 -2.80
CA ALA A 47 -6.51 -6.13 -1.47
C ALA A 47 -7.89 -5.46 -1.40
N LEU A 48 -8.19 -4.52 -2.29
CA LEU A 48 -9.48 -3.85 -2.46
C LEU A 48 -10.38 -4.50 -3.53
N GLY A 49 -9.90 -5.57 -4.19
CA GLY A 49 -10.63 -6.31 -5.21
C GLY A 49 -10.74 -5.61 -6.56
N VAL A 50 -9.80 -4.71 -6.86
CA VAL A 50 -9.68 -4.00 -8.14
C VAL A 50 -8.40 -4.36 -8.89
#